data_AF-A0A955VIM5-F1
#
_entry.id   AF-A0A955VIM5-F1
#
_cell.length_a   1.000
_cell.length_b   1.000
_cell.length_c   1.000
_cell.angle_alpha   90.00
_cell.angle_beta   90.00
_cell.angle_gamma   90.00
#
_symmetry.space_group_name_H-M   'P 1'
#
loop_
_entity.id
_entity.type
_entity.pdbx_description
1 polymer ?
#
loop_
_entity_poly.entity_id
_entity_poly.type
_entity_poly.pdbx_seq_one_letter_code
_entity_poly.pdbx_strand_id
1 'polypeptide(L)'
;MSTEADQRTPSERSTHPKFQRKQPVRVKVKLKSGSVLLGDCHVDFPDGRITDVLNDERSFIPLTQVTMQLDRIVYHVVTLNKSEIELIMEVRAQDPSMLAED
;
A
#
# COMPACT_ATOMS: atom_id res chain seq x y z
N MET A 1 4.24 -29.39 31.44
CA MET A 1 4.60 -28.03 31.01
C MET A 1 3.68 -27.68 29.87
N SER A 2 2.63 -26.91 30.15
CA SER A 2 1.55 -26.63 29.22
C SER A 2 1.90 -25.38 28.41
N THR A 3 1.97 -25.52 27.10
CA THR A 3 2.11 -24.41 26.15
C THR A 3 0.84 -23.56 26.19
N GLU A 4 0.93 -22.35 26.72
CA GLU A 4 -0.13 -21.36 26.61
C GLU A 4 -0.37 -21.06 25.13
N ALA A 5 -1.51 -21.53 24.62
CA ALA A 5 -1.99 -21.17 23.30
C ALA A 5 -2.27 -19.67 23.28
N ASP A 6 -1.73 -19.01 22.26
CA ASP A 6 -1.87 -17.59 21.95
C ASP A 6 -3.36 -17.15 22.00
N GLN A 7 -3.78 -16.57 23.13
CA GLN A 7 -5.14 -16.05 23.36
C GLN A 7 -5.33 -14.65 22.75
N ARG A 8 -4.83 -14.41 21.54
CA ARG A 8 -5.18 -13.19 20.82
C ARG A 8 -6.64 -13.30 20.38
N THR A 9 -7.52 -12.52 21.03
CA THR A 9 -8.89 -12.27 20.58
C THR A 9 -8.84 -11.96 19.09
N PRO A 10 -9.63 -12.63 18.22
CA PRO A 10 -9.69 -12.26 16.82
C PRO A 10 -10.14 -10.81 16.77
N SER A 11 -9.23 -9.88 16.45
CA SER A 11 -9.58 -8.48 16.33
C SER A 11 -10.76 -8.40 15.38
N GLU A 12 -11.87 -7.82 15.83
CA GLU A 12 -13.06 -7.60 15.02
C GLU A 12 -12.63 -6.93 13.72
N ARG A 13 -12.54 -7.73 12.65
CA ARG A 13 -12.39 -7.18 11.31
C ARG A 13 -13.62 -6.32 11.09
N SER A 14 -13.41 -5.08 10.66
CA SER A 14 -14.51 -4.17 10.33
C SER A 14 -15.54 -4.89 9.46
N THR A 15 -16.77 -5.04 9.99
CA THR A 15 -17.87 -5.78 9.38
C THR A 15 -18.68 -4.94 8.40
N HIS A 16 -18.17 -3.77 8.00
CA HIS A 16 -18.91 -2.84 7.17
C HIS A 16 -19.27 -3.50 5.83
N PRO A 17 -20.53 -3.52 5.38
CA PRO A 17 -21.01 -4.32 4.23
C PRO A 17 -20.42 -3.92 2.87
N LYS A 18 -19.61 -2.86 2.81
CA LYS A 18 -18.80 -2.44 1.65
C LYS A 18 -17.33 -2.91 1.72
N PHE A 19 -16.90 -3.56 2.79
CA PHE A 19 -15.55 -4.13 2.91
C PHE A 19 -15.43 -5.37 2.04
N GLN A 20 -14.99 -5.18 0.80
CA GLN A 20 -14.49 -6.28 -0.03
C GLN A 20 -12.97 -6.42 0.10
N ARG A 21 -12.49 -7.66 -0.03
CA ARG A 21 -11.09 -8.03 0.18
C ARG A 21 -10.17 -7.23 -0.77
N LYS A 22 -9.35 -6.37 -0.17
CA LYS A 22 -8.37 -5.43 -0.75
C LYS A 22 -7.53 -6.04 -1.88
N GLN A 23 -7.60 -5.48 -3.08
CA GLN A 23 -6.54 -5.69 -4.07
C GLN A 23 -5.44 -4.65 -3.85
N PRO A 24 -4.17 -5.05 -3.79
CA PRO A 24 -3.06 -4.12 -3.68
C PRO A 24 -2.92 -3.31 -4.97
N VAL A 25 -2.84 -1.99 -4.85
CA VAL A 25 -2.48 -1.09 -5.94
C VAL A 25 -0.99 -0.82 -5.84
N ARG A 26 -0.23 -1.12 -6.91
CA ARG A 26 1.19 -0.81 -6.94
C ARG A 26 1.37 0.70 -7.08
N VAL A 27 2.13 1.31 -6.18
CA VAL A 27 2.33 2.76 -6.12
C VAL A 27 3.80 3.13 -6.12
N LYS A 28 4.12 4.22 -6.82
CA LYS A 28 5.41 4.92 -6.71
C LYS A 28 5.18 6.22 -5.94
N VAL A 29 5.92 6.40 -4.85
CA VAL A 29 5.80 7.58 -3.97
C VAL A 29 7.12 8.35 -3.99
N LYS A 30 7.05 9.67 -4.20
CA LYS A 30 8.15 10.60 -4.00
C LYS A 30 7.88 11.37 -2.71
N LEU A 31 8.85 11.35 -1.79
CA LEU A 31 8.79 12.11 -0.55
C LEU A 31 9.41 13.49 -0.75
N LYS A 32 9.02 14.46 0.08
CA LYS A 32 9.62 15.80 0.13
C LYS A 32 11.12 15.81 0.39
N SER A 33 11.64 14.76 1.02
CA SER A 33 13.09 14.55 1.21
C SER A 33 13.83 14.23 -0.09
N GLY A 34 13.13 13.97 -1.20
CA GLY A 34 13.67 13.47 -2.45
C GLY A 34 13.73 11.94 -2.55
N SER A 35 13.44 11.21 -1.47
CA SER A 35 13.41 9.74 -1.47
C SER A 35 12.26 9.21 -2.34
N VAL A 36 12.52 8.12 -3.06
CA VAL A 36 11.52 7.45 -3.90
C VAL A 36 11.29 6.03 -3.41
N LEU A 37 10.02 5.67 -3.25
CA LEU A 37 9.53 4.40 -2.75
C LEU A 37 8.66 3.74 -3.82
N LEU A 38 8.72 2.42 -3.90
CA LEU A 38 7.81 1.60 -4.69
C LEU A 38 7.22 0.53 -3.77
N GLY A 39 5.90 0.45 -3.68
CA GLY A 39 5.23 -0.48 -2.77
C GLY A 39 3.76 -0.70 -3.14
N ASP A 40 3.07 -1.49 -2.34
CA ASP A 40 1.66 -1.81 -2.53
C ASP A 40 0.81 -1.04 -1.53
N CYS A 41 -0.14 -0.26 -2.03
CA CYS A 41 -1.14 0.45 -1.23
C CYS A 41 -2.44 -0.35 -1.21
N HIS A 42 -3.04 -0.49 -0.04
CA HIS A 42 -4.28 -1.23 0.14
C HIS A 42 -5.46 -0.27 0.22
N VAL A 43 -6.20 -0.17 -0.88
CA VAL A 43 -7.39 0.69 -1.04
C VAL A 43 -8.67 -0.10 -0.74
N ASP A 44 -9.69 0.58 -0.21
CA ASP A 44 -11.03 0.00 -0.02
C ASP A 44 -11.88 0.22 -1.31
N PHE A 45 -12.61 -0.82 -1.75
CA PHE A 45 -13.48 -0.80 -2.95
C PHE A 45 -14.91 -0.28 -2.58
N PRO A 46 -15.75 0.27 -3.49
CA PRO A 46 -15.79 0.02 -4.93
C PRO A 46 -14.96 0.94 -5.82
N ASP A 47 -14.59 2.13 -5.35
CA ASP A 47 -13.91 3.10 -6.21
C ASP A 47 -12.40 2.87 -6.29
N GLY A 48 -11.81 2.27 -5.23
CA GLY A 48 -10.47 1.67 -5.27
C GLY A 48 -9.35 2.62 -5.68
N ARG A 49 -9.53 3.93 -5.44
CA ARG A 49 -8.58 4.95 -5.92
C ARG A 49 -7.57 5.29 -4.83
N ILE A 50 -6.34 5.54 -5.24
CA ILE A 50 -5.33 6.12 -4.33
C ILE A 50 -5.82 7.43 -3.72
N THR A 51 -6.61 8.21 -4.46
CA THR A 51 -7.18 9.47 -3.97
C THR A 51 -8.01 9.30 -2.71
N ASP A 52 -8.67 8.16 -2.53
CA ASP A 52 -9.51 7.93 -1.35
C ASP A 52 -8.63 7.75 -0.11
N VAL A 53 -7.50 7.04 -0.27
CA VAL A 53 -6.50 6.87 0.79
C VAL A 53 -5.81 8.19 1.12
N LEU A 54 -5.55 9.05 0.13
CA LEU A 54 -4.98 10.37 0.39
C LEU A 54 -5.94 11.28 1.18
N ASN A 55 -7.23 11.21 0.88
CA ASN A 55 -8.25 12.08 1.47
C ASN A 55 -8.88 11.52 2.75
N ASP A 56 -8.55 10.30 3.18
CA ASP A 56 -9.04 9.76 4.45
C ASP A 56 -8.51 10.54 5.67
N GLU A 57 -9.14 10.35 6.83
CA GLU A 57 -8.80 11.05 8.08
C GLU A 57 -7.43 10.67 8.67
N ARG A 58 -6.79 9.60 8.17
CA ARG A 58 -5.51 9.14 8.71
C ARG A 58 -4.41 10.08 8.28
N SER A 59 -3.47 10.33 9.19
CA SER A 59 -2.27 11.12 8.88
C SER A 59 -1.22 10.33 8.09
N PHE A 60 -1.44 9.02 7.89
CA PHE A 60 -0.46 8.12 7.29
C PHE A 60 -1.07 7.10 6.33
N ILE A 61 -0.22 6.55 5.46
CA ILE A 61 -0.54 5.51 4.49
C ILE A 61 0.34 4.29 4.76
N PRO A 62 -0.25 3.12 5.09
CA PRO A 62 0.50 1.88 5.15
C PRO A 62 0.77 1.36 3.73
N LEU A 63 2.03 1.06 3.44
CA LEU A 63 2.48 0.36 2.24
C LEU A 63 3.08 -1.00 2.61
N THR A 64 2.92 -1.98 1.74
CA THR A 64 3.56 -3.30 1.85
C THR A 64 4.52 -3.57 0.70
N GLN A 65 5.44 -4.54 0.86
CA GLN A 65 6.39 -4.94 -0.19
C GLN A 65 7.15 -3.75 -0.78
N VAL A 66 7.66 -2.90 0.12
CA VAL A 66 8.24 -1.60 -0.21
C VAL A 66 9.71 -1.75 -0.55
N THR A 67 10.13 -1.12 -1.63
CA THR A 67 11.52 -0.98 -2.05
C THR A 67 11.86 0.50 -2.13
N MET A 68 13.05 0.87 -1.66
CA MET A 68 13.59 2.22 -1.75
C MET A 68 14.54 2.28 -2.95
N GLN A 69 14.53 3.36 -3.73
CA GLN A 69 15.32 3.43 -4.98
C GLN A 69 16.83 3.15 -4.80
N LEU A 70 17.38 3.45 -3.63
CA LEU A 70 18.80 3.25 -3.32
C LEU A 70 19.08 1.99 -2.49
N ASP A 71 18.04 1.23 -2.15
CA ASP A 71 18.14 0.05 -1.31
C ASP A 71 17.66 -1.20 -2.06
N ARG A 72 18.37 -2.31 -1.88
CA ARG A 72 17.96 -3.63 -2.37
C ARG A 72 17.11 -4.39 -1.35
N ILE A 73 16.86 -3.79 -0.19
CA ILE A 73 16.04 -4.36 0.85
C ILE A 73 14.55 -4.17 0.51
N VAL A 74 13.80 -5.27 0.64
CA VAL A 74 12.34 -5.22 0.61
C VAL A 74 11.84 -5.12 2.05
N TYR A 75 11.17 -4.02 2.36
CA TYR A 75 10.51 -3.81 3.63
C TYR A 75 9.09 -4.39 3.55
N HIS A 76 8.76 -5.30 4.47
CA HIS A 76 7.44 -5.93 4.49
C HIS A 76 6.30 -4.91 4.68
N VAL A 77 6.50 -3.93 5.58
CA VAL A 77 5.54 -2.88 5.88
C VAL A 77 6.29 -1.56 6.12
N VAL A 78 5.80 -0.47 5.52
CA VAL A 78 6.25 0.90 5.80
C VAL A 78 5.04 1.79 5.97
N THR A 79 5.05 2.64 6.99
CA THR A 79 4.01 3.65 7.22
C THR A 79 4.54 5.01 6.80
N LEU A 80 3.87 5.66 5.85
CA LEU A 80 4.25 6.97 5.33
C LEU A 80 3.32 8.06 5.84
N ASN A 81 3.88 9.11 6.44
CA ASN A 81 3.10 10.30 6.77
C ASN A 81 2.68 11.03 5.50
N LYS A 82 1.40 11.36 5.36
CA LYS A 82 0.87 12.09 4.20
C LYS A 82 1.49 13.47 4.03
N SER A 83 1.88 14.11 5.13
CA SER A 83 2.57 15.40 5.11
C SER A 83 3.92 15.35 4.39
N GLU A 84 4.54 14.18 4.31
CA GLU A 84 5.86 13.99 3.70
C GLU A 84 5.79 13.58 2.23
N ILE A 85 4.59 13.28 1.72
CA ILE A 85 4.38 12.88 0.34
C ILE A 85 4.40 14.13 -0.55
N GLU A 86 5.31 14.15 -1.51
CA GLU A 86 5.34 15.15 -2.57
C GLU A 86 4.46 14.70 -3.75
N LEU A 87 4.55 13.41 -4.11
CA LEU A 87 3.83 12.83 -5.23
C LEU A 87 3.56 11.34 -4.99
N ILE A 88 2.40 10.86 -5.42
CA ILE A 88 2.08 9.43 -5.48
C ILE A 88 1.44 9.10 -6.83
N MET A 89 1.85 7.99 -7.43
CA MET A 89 1.39 7.54 -8.75
C MET A 89 1.06 6.05 -8.73
N GLU A 90 -0.01 5.65 -9.41
CA GLU A 90 -0.31 4.25 -9.73
C GLU A 90 0.68 3.73 -10.77
N VAL A 91 1.27 2.57 -10.48
CA VAL A 91 2.10 1.84 -11.44
C VAL A 91 1.24 0.72 -12.01
N ARG A 92 0.73 0.93 -13.22
CA ARG A 92 0.10 -0.14 -14.00
C ARG A 92 1.21 -0.94 -14.66
N ALA A 93 1.19 -2.27 -14.53
CA ALA A 93 1.98 -3.11 -15.42
C ALA A 93 1.60 -2.72 -16.84
N GLN A 94 2.58 -2.35 -17.67
CA GLN A 94 2.33 -2.23 -19.10
C GLN A 94 1.77 -3.57 -19.58
N ASP A 95 0.70 -3.50 -20.36
CA ASP A 95 0.16 -4.66 -21.04
C ASP A 95 1.29 -5.25 -21.91
N PRO A 96 1.77 -6.48 -21.65
CA PRO A 96 2.87 -7.06 -22.44
C PRO A 96 2.51 -7.21 -23.92
N SER A 97 1.24 -7.05 -24.30
CA SER A 97 0.79 -7.01 -25.70
C SER A 97 1.25 -5.75 -26.47
N MET A 98 1.68 -4.69 -25.79
CA MET A 98 2.21 -3.47 -26.45
C MET A 98 3.71 -3.53 -26.77
N LEU A 99 4.39 -4.63 -26.44
CA LEU A 99 5.82 -4.85 -26.74
C LEU A 99 6.04 -5.85 -27.89
N ALA A 100 4.98 -6.19 -28.62
CA ALA A 100 5.02 -7.12 -29.75
C ALA A 100 4.65 -6.42 -31.07
N GLU A 101 5.28 -5.29 -31.37
CA GLU A 101 5.37 -4.78 -32.73
C GLU A 101 6.82 -4.33 -32.98
N ASP A 102 7.65 -5.28 -33.43
CA ASP A 102 8.85 -5.05 -34.25
C ASP A 102 9.02 -6.25 -35.19
#